data_AF-A0A564Q1F9-F1
#
_entry.id   AF-A0A564Q1F9-F1
#
_cell.length_a   1.000
_cell.length_b   1.000
_cell.length_c   1.000
_cell.angle_alpha   90.00
_cell.angle_beta   90.00
_cell.angle_gamma   90.00
#
_symmetry.space_group_name_H-M   'P 1'
#
loop_
_entity.id
_entity.type
_entity.pdbx_description
1 polymer ?
#
loop_
_entity_poly.entity_id
_entity_poly.type
_entity_poly.pdbx_seq_one_letter_code
_entity_poly.pdbx_strand_id
1 'polypeptide(L)'
;MYLVRYSEIALKSDPVRKEWEKRLIENIKELLDIGNVRRERGRIWIDDEDCDPDLLKRVFGIQSFSSCEECRLDDLEEFLLSYSEEILKNKSSFALSVKRVGTHDFTSQDVAREMGAKILDKQPHMKVDLTDPEAKIFIEIRDKRCYIFFEIIQGIGGLPLGVSGKLVSLFSDKNSVIASWMMMKRGCKVIPMFVKMGDGSEESEQKMAEENLALLKSYSPDLDLRVVSFDGTEAPSKKRIYEMAEEMAFDIGAKGIVTGESIVHDRSGTFESLCTIEDTCDIPIYRPLVAFNEEELDSMLRYISS
;
A
#
# COMPACT_ATOMS: atom_id res chain seq x y z
N MET A 1 1.06 -5.55 -19.51
CA MET A 1 0.20 -6.09 -18.43
C MET A 1 1.00 -6.22 -17.12
N TYR A 2 0.39 -5.88 -15.98
CA TYR A 2 0.96 -6.11 -14.65
C TYR A 2 0.25 -7.22 -13.89
N LEU A 3 1.01 -8.11 -13.24
CA LEU A 3 0.52 -9.11 -12.28
C LEU A 3 0.75 -8.58 -10.87
N VAL A 4 -0.34 -8.35 -10.13
CA VAL A 4 -0.36 -7.79 -8.77
C VAL A 4 -0.55 -8.89 -7.73
N ARG A 5 0.25 -8.82 -6.67
CA ARG A 5 0.30 -9.78 -5.56
C ARG A 5 0.00 -9.05 -4.24
N TYR A 6 -0.79 -9.72 -3.40
CA TYR A 6 -1.18 -9.26 -2.07
C TYR A 6 -1.04 -10.41 -1.07
N SER A 7 -0.61 -10.11 0.17
CA SER A 7 -0.35 -11.11 1.21
C SER A 7 -1.46 -11.18 2.25
N GLU A 8 -1.78 -10.05 2.92
CA GLU A 8 -2.70 -10.04 4.06
C GLU A 8 -4.15 -10.42 3.68
N ILE A 9 -4.56 -10.13 2.44
CA ILE A 9 -5.90 -10.44 1.92
C ILE A 9 -6.10 -11.97 1.78
N ALA A 10 -5.03 -12.70 1.43
CA ALA A 10 -5.09 -14.15 1.22
C ALA A 10 -5.40 -14.94 2.50
N LEU A 11 -5.20 -14.34 3.69
CA LEU A 11 -5.46 -14.96 4.99
C LEU A 11 -6.94 -14.91 5.40
N LYS A 12 -7.78 -14.17 4.67
CA LYS A 12 -9.21 -14.02 4.98
C LYS A 12 -10.05 -15.15 4.41
N SER A 13 -11.24 -15.35 5.00
CA SER A 13 -12.27 -16.24 4.46
C SER A 13 -12.65 -15.81 3.04
N ASP A 14 -13.10 -16.74 2.20
CA ASP A 14 -13.39 -16.46 0.79
C ASP A 14 -14.35 -15.28 0.57
N PRO A 15 -15.44 -15.08 1.35
CA PRO A 15 -16.29 -13.90 1.21
C PRO A 15 -15.57 -12.59 1.51
N VAL A 16 -14.83 -12.53 2.61
CA VAL A 16 -14.09 -11.33 3.03
C VAL A 16 -12.97 -11.02 2.05
N ARG A 17 -12.27 -12.07 1.58
CA ARG A 17 -11.22 -11.96 0.57
C ARG A 17 -11.75 -11.31 -0.70
N LYS A 18 -12.89 -11.79 -1.23
CA LYS A 18 -13.49 -11.23 -2.45
C LYS A 18 -13.84 -9.75 -2.32
N GLU A 19 -14.34 -9.35 -1.14
CA GLU A 19 -14.66 -7.95 -0.85
C GLU A 19 -13.40 -7.09 -0.78
N TRP A 20 -12.35 -7.57 -0.12
CA TRP A 20 -11.07 -6.86 -0.02
C TRP A 20 -10.34 -6.77 -1.36
N GLU A 21 -10.39 -7.83 -2.18
CA GLU A 21 -9.89 -7.82 -3.56
C GLU A 21 -10.65 -6.79 -4.40
N LYS A 22 -11.97 -6.69 -4.25
CA LYS A 22 -12.79 -5.68 -4.94
C LYS A 22 -12.39 -4.27 -4.51
N ARG A 23 -12.25 -4.03 -3.21
CA ARG A 23 -11.82 -2.72 -2.69
C ARG A 23 -10.42 -2.34 -3.16
N LEU A 24 -9.51 -3.31 -3.22
CA LEU A 24 -8.16 -3.07 -3.77
C LEU A 24 -8.22 -2.65 -5.24
N ILE A 25 -9.06 -3.30 -6.05
CA ILE A 25 -9.25 -2.93 -7.46
C ILE A 25 -9.82 -1.52 -7.58
N GLU A 26 -10.81 -1.15 -6.75
CA GLU A 26 -11.34 0.22 -6.70
C GLU A 26 -10.23 1.23 -6.39
N ASN A 27 -9.42 0.99 -5.35
CA ASN A 27 -8.31 1.87 -4.98
C ASN A 27 -7.26 1.99 -6.12
N ILE A 28 -6.96 0.89 -6.83
CA ILE A 28 -6.05 0.91 -7.98
C ILE A 28 -6.62 1.82 -9.06
N LYS A 29 -7.90 1.66 -9.41
CA LYS A 29 -8.56 2.47 -10.44
C LYS A 29 -8.65 3.94 -10.06
N GLU A 30 -9.01 4.23 -8.80
CA GLU A 30 -9.11 5.60 -8.26
C GLU A 30 -7.76 6.32 -8.30
N LEU A 31 -6.65 5.65 -7.93
CA LEU A 31 -5.35 6.30 -7.86
C LEU A 31 -4.67 6.46 -9.24
N LEU A 32 -4.84 5.48 -10.13
CA LEU A 32 -4.17 5.45 -11.44
C LEU A 32 -5.05 5.99 -12.58
N ASP A 33 -6.35 6.22 -12.34
CA ASP A 33 -7.34 6.59 -13.37
C ASP A 33 -7.41 5.61 -14.55
N ILE A 34 -7.44 4.30 -14.23
CA ILE A 34 -7.43 3.21 -15.23
C ILE A 34 -8.69 2.34 -15.22
N GLY A 35 -8.96 1.65 -16.32
CA GLY A 35 -10.19 0.88 -16.53
C GLY A 35 -10.00 -0.64 -16.48
N ASN A 36 -8.94 -1.14 -17.10
CA ASN A 36 -8.82 -2.58 -17.39
C ASN A 36 -8.06 -3.34 -16.28
N VAL A 37 -8.78 -3.58 -15.18
CA VAL A 37 -8.28 -4.34 -14.03
C VAL A 37 -9.16 -5.58 -13.84
N ARG A 38 -8.57 -6.77 -14.00
CA ARG A 38 -9.26 -8.05 -13.84
C ARG A 38 -8.80 -8.79 -12.59
N ARG A 39 -9.73 -9.53 -11.99
CA ARG A 39 -9.50 -10.39 -10.83
C ARG A 39 -9.60 -11.85 -11.23
N GLU A 40 -8.64 -12.62 -10.78
CA GLU A 40 -8.74 -14.09 -10.73
C GLU A 40 -8.16 -14.54 -9.38
N ARG A 41 -8.65 -15.66 -8.85
CA ARG A 41 -8.43 -16.10 -7.46
C ARG A 41 -6.98 -15.93 -6.97
N GLY A 42 -6.74 -15.00 -6.05
CA GLY A 42 -5.41 -14.77 -5.44
C GLY A 42 -4.45 -13.88 -6.23
N ARG A 43 -4.90 -13.26 -7.33
CA ARG A 43 -4.15 -12.28 -8.13
C ARG A 43 -5.07 -11.19 -8.69
N ILE A 44 -4.47 -10.06 -9.02
CA ILE A 44 -5.10 -9.00 -9.81
C ILE A 44 -4.19 -8.78 -11.03
N TRP A 45 -4.79 -8.56 -12.20
CA TRP A 45 -4.06 -8.18 -13.40
C TRP A 45 -4.54 -6.82 -13.87
N ILE A 46 -3.59 -6.00 -14.28
CA ILE A 46 -3.83 -4.69 -14.87
C ILE A 46 -3.36 -4.77 -16.32
N ASP A 47 -4.30 -4.61 -17.24
CA ASP A 47 -4.05 -4.70 -18.68
C ASP A 47 -4.42 -3.36 -19.32
N ASP A 48 -3.73 -2.32 -18.85
CA ASP A 48 -4.00 -0.93 -19.17
C ASP A 48 -2.66 -0.25 -19.50
N GLU A 49 -2.59 0.44 -20.64
CA GLU A 49 -1.36 1.09 -21.13
C GLU A 49 -1.01 2.32 -20.29
N ASP A 50 -2.01 2.96 -19.69
CA ASP A 50 -1.87 4.15 -18.84
C ASP A 50 -1.47 3.81 -17.39
N CYS A 51 -1.22 2.53 -17.10
CA CYS A 51 -0.83 2.09 -15.76
C CYS A 51 0.59 2.58 -15.39
N ASP A 52 0.66 3.64 -14.58
CA ASP A 52 1.92 4.12 -14.00
C ASP A 52 2.41 3.20 -12.86
N PRO A 53 3.57 2.50 -13.02
CA PRO A 53 4.12 1.64 -11.98
C PRO A 53 4.54 2.40 -10.71
N ASP A 54 4.89 3.69 -10.79
CA ASP A 54 5.29 4.48 -9.62
C ASP A 54 4.07 4.85 -8.75
N LEU A 55 2.92 5.13 -9.37
CA LEU A 55 1.65 5.23 -8.65
C LEU A 55 1.19 3.88 -8.10
N LEU A 56 1.37 2.80 -8.86
CA LEU A 56 0.99 1.45 -8.41
C LEU A 56 1.74 1.02 -7.13
N LYS A 57 3.00 1.43 -6.95
CA LYS A 57 3.78 1.19 -5.72
C LYS A 57 3.11 1.79 -4.48
N ARG A 58 2.38 2.89 -4.63
CA ARG A 58 1.74 3.66 -3.54
C ARG A 58 0.39 3.08 -3.10
N VAL A 59 -0.20 2.17 -3.86
CA VAL A 59 -1.50 1.58 -3.51
C VAL A 59 -1.38 0.64 -2.31
N PHE A 60 -1.99 1.02 -1.19
CA PHE A 60 -2.07 0.15 0.00
C PHE A 60 -2.78 -1.17 -0.30
N GLY A 61 -2.22 -2.27 0.21
CA GLY A 61 -2.67 -3.63 -0.05
C GLY A 61 -1.85 -4.37 -1.11
N ILE A 62 -1.09 -3.66 -1.95
CA ILE A 62 -0.18 -4.29 -2.91
C ILE A 62 1.13 -4.65 -2.22
N GLN A 63 1.41 -5.95 -2.14
CA GLN A 63 2.69 -6.44 -1.62
C GLN A 63 3.79 -6.29 -2.67
N SER A 64 3.50 -6.72 -3.90
CA SER A 64 4.41 -6.58 -5.03
C SER A 64 3.65 -6.73 -6.34
N PHE A 65 4.28 -6.28 -7.42
CA PHE A 65 3.75 -6.46 -8.77
C PHE A 65 4.90 -6.65 -9.77
N SER A 66 4.57 -7.14 -10.96
CA SER A 66 5.54 -7.36 -12.02
C SER A 66 4.91 -7.04 -13.36
N SER A 67 5.64 -6.33 -14.22
CA SER A 67 5.32 -6.35 -15.65
C SER A 67 5.49 -7.78 -16.14
N CYS A 68 4.51 -8.30 -16.84
CA CYS A 68 4.49 -9.69 -17.28
C CYS A 68 3.84 -9.82 -18.65
N GLU A 69 4.28 -10.86 -19.36
CA GLU A 69 3.68 -11.29 -20.62
C GLU A 69 2.89 -12.58 -20.42
N GLU A 70 1.79 -12.72 -21.17
CA GLU A 70 0.88 -13.87 -21.12
C GLU A 70 1.04 -14.73 -22.36
N CYS A 71 1.16 -16.04 -22.18
CA CYS A 71 1.01 -17.01 -23.25
C CYS A 71 0.15 -18.20 -22.80
N ARG A 72 -0.26 -19.04 -23.74
CA ARG A 72 -0.90 -20.32 -23.42
C ARG A 72 0.16 -21.29 -22.93
N LEU A 73 -0.25 -22.24 -22.09
CA LEU A 73 0.66 -23.29 -21.61
C LEU A 73 1.28 -24.10 -22.76
N ASP A 74 0.50 -24.38 -23.80
CA ASP A 74 0.95 -25.11 -25.00
C ASP A 74 2.07 -24.36 -25.76
N ASP A 75 2.12 -23.03 -25.63
CA ASP A 75 3.06 -22.15 -26.32
C ASP A 75 4.25 -21.74 -25.43
N LEU A 76 4.32 -22.27 -24.19
CA LEU A 76 5.29 -21.82 -23.18
C LEU A 76 6.73 -21.97 -23.64
N GLU A 77 7.08 -23.10 -24.28
CA GLU A 77 8.46 -23.35 -24.74
C GLU A 77 8.92 -22.29 -25.73
N GLU A 78 8.18 -22.11 -26.82
CA GLU A 78 8.52 -21.13 -27.87
C GLU A 78 8.57 -19.71 -27.30
N PHE A 79 7.56 -19.35 -26.52
CA PHE A 79 7.45 -18.03 -25.91
C PHE A 79 8.63 -17.74 -24.97
N LEU A 80 8.94 -18.66 -24.05
CA LEU A 80 10.02 -18.50 -23.09
C LEU A 80 11.39 -18.46 -23.77
N LEU A 81 11.59 -19.25 -24.84
CA LEU A 81 12.84 -19.22 -25.61
C LEU A 81 13.04 -17.90 -26.35
N SER A 82 11.97 -17.21 -26.75
CA SER A 82 12.06 -15.85 -27.29
C SER A 82 12.32 -14.83 -26.19
N TYR A 83 11.51 -14.88 -25.12
CA TYR A 83 11.59 -13.95 -23.99
C TYR A 83 12.96 -13.99 -23.29
N SER A 84 13.54 -15.18 -23.14
CA SER A 84 14.86 -15.35 -22.50
C SER A 84 16.02 -14.77 -23.31
N GLU A 85 15.93 -14.59 -24.63
CA GLU A 85 17.01 -13.97 -25.41
C GLU A 85 17.27 -12.53 -24.99
N GLU A 86 16.20 -11.78 -24.75
CA GLU A 86 16.29 -10.38 -24.33
C GLU A 86 16.73 -10.28 -22.86
N ILE A 87 16.08 -11.02 -21.96
CA ILE A 87 16.34 -10.93 -20.52
C ILE A 87 17.73 -11.44 -20.14
N LEU A 88 18.22 -12.48 -20.83
CA LEU A 88 19.53 -13.07 -20.58
C LEU A 88 20.65 -12.42 -21.39
N LYS A 89 20.34 -11.38 -22.17
CA LYS A 89 21.33 -10.64 -22.93
C LYS A 89 22.40 -10.08 -22.00
N ASN A 90 23.66 -10.39 -22.30
CA ASN A 90 24.83 -10.01 -21.49
C ASN A 90 24.84 -10.60 -20.06
N LYS A 91 24.13 -11.72 -19.83
CA LYS A 91 24.16 -12.46 -18.57
C LYS A 91 25.00 -13.72 -18.72
N SER A 92 25.58 -14.19 -17.61
CA SER A 92 26.35 -15.44 -17.57
C SER A 92 25.63 -16.57 -16.84
N SER A 93 24.65 -16.25 -15.98
CA SER A 93 23.87 -17.24 -15.26
C SER A 93 22.39 -16.87 -15.11
N PHE A 94 21.55 -17.91 -14.98
CA PHE A 94 20.11 -17.75 -14.77
C PHE A 94 19.50 -18.81 -13.85
N ALA A 95 18.29 -18.51 -13.36
CA ALA A 95 17.40 -19.50 -12.76
C ALA A 95 15.96 -19.33 -13.26
N LEU A 96 15.23 -20.44 -13.32
CA LEU A 96 13.78 -20.43 -13.50
C LEU A 96 13.08 -20.67 -12.17
N SER A 97 12.08 -19.83 -11.87
CA SER A 97 11.23 -19.98 -10.69
C SER A 97 9.79 -20.18 -11.12
N VAL A 98 9.34 -21.44 -11.11
CA VAL A 98 8.01 -21.81 -11.57
C VAL A 98 7.04 -21.96 -10.41
N LYS A 99 5.90 -21.27 -10.49
CA LYS A 99 4.76 -21.45 -9.58
C LYS A 99 3.58 -22.00 -10.35
N ARG A 100 2.90 -23.01 -9.79
CA ARG A 100 1.75 -23.66 -10.43
C ARG A 100 0.48 -23.50 -9.59
N VAL A 101 -0.62 -23.17 -10.25
CA VAL A 101 -1.97 -23.10 -9.69
C VAL A 101 -2.90 -23.89 -10.62
N GLY A 102 -3.67 -24.83 -10.07
CA GLY A 102 -4.52 -25.74 -10.85
C GLY A 102 -3.98 -27.17 -10.91
N THR A 103 -4.68 -28.04 -11.66
CA THR A 103 -4.38 -29.48 -11.75
C THR A 103 -3.58 -29.79 -13.01
N HIS A 104 -2.39 -30.37 -12.84
CA HIS A 104 -1.46 -30.71 -13.91
C HIS A 104 -0.77 -32.03 -13.58
N ASP A 105 -0.31 -32.75 -14.60
CA ASP A 105 0.46 -34.00 -14.51
C ASP A 105 1.97 -33.79 -14.27
N PHE A 106 2.43 -32.54 -14.31
CA PHE A 106 3.82 -32.14 -14.02
C PHE A 106 3.95 -31.32 -12.73
N THR A 107 5.17 -31.25 -12.18
CA THR A 107 5.51 -30.35 -11.06
C THR A 107 6.15 -29.05 -11.55
N SER A 108 6.19 -28.03 -10.70
CA SER A 108 6.97 -26.81 -10.98
C SER A 108 8.46 -27.11 -11.26
N GLN A 109 9.02 -28.12 -10.58
CA GLN A 109 10.41 -28.51 -10.77
C GLN A 109 10.65 -29.17 -12.12
N ASP A 110 9.68 -29.92 -12.63
CA ASP A 110 9.78 -30.56 -13.94
C ASP A 110 9.82 -29.50 -15.04
N VAL A 111 8.92 -28.52 -15.00
CA VAL A 111 8.92 -27.40 -15.94
C VAL A 111 10.21 -26.60 -15.85
N ALA A 112 10.68 -26.27 -14.64
CA ALA A 112 11.92 -25.52 -14.47
C ALA A 112 13.13 -26.26 -15.05
N ARG A 113 13.20 -27.59 -14.88
CA ARG A 113 14.27 -28.43 -15.42
C ARG A 113 14.21 -28.52 -16.94
N GLU A 114 13.04 -28.82 -17.49
CA GLU A 114 12.83 -28.99 -18.92
C GLU A 114 13.09 -27.69 -19.68
N MET A 115 12.44 -26.60 -19.26
CA MET A 115 12.62 -25.28 -19.87
C MET A 115 14.04 -24.74 -19.68
N GLY A 116 14.66 -25.01 -18.53
CA GLY A 116 16.06 -24.68 -18.28
C GLY A 116 17.00 -25.37 -19.27
N ALA A 117 16.78 -26.66 -19.55
CA ALA A 117 17.54 -27.41 -20.55
C ALA A 117 17.34 -26.83 -21.96
N LYS A 118 16.11 -26.49 -22.35
CA LYS A 118 15.82 -25.86 -23.65
C LYS A 118 16.53 -24.52 -23.83
N ILE A 119 16.57 -23.69 -22.77
CA ILE A 119 17.32 -22.43 -22.79
C ILE A 119 18.82 -22.70 -22.96
N LEU A 120 19.39 -23.69 -22.26
CA LEU A 120 20.80 -24.06 -22.40
C LEU A 120 21.14 -24.58 -23.80
N ASP A 121 20.26 -25.37 -24.42
CA ASP A 121 20.44 -25.87 -25.79
C ASP A 121 20.52 -24.71 -26.80
N LYS A 122 19.68 -23.69 -26.61
CA LYS A 122 19.62 -22.49 -27.47
C LYS A 122 20.72 -21.46 -27.14
N GLN A 123 21.12 -21.37 -25.88
CA GLN A 123 22.12 -20.43 -25.36
C GLN A 123 23.22 -21.16 -24.56
N PRO A 124 24.13 -21.91 -25.22
CA PRO A 124 25.09 -22.80 -24.53
C PRO A 124 26.15 -22.09 -23.66
N HIS A 125 26.28 -20.77 -23.79
CA HIS A 125 27.17 -19.94 -22.98
C HIS A 125 26.62 -19.67 -21.58
N MET A 126 25.32 -19.93 -21.36
CA MET A 126 24.62 -19.65 -20.13
C MET A 126 24.83 -20.76 -19.10
N LYS A 127 24.82 -20.42 -17.80
CA LYS A 127 24.88 -21.39 -16.70
C LYS A 127 23.63 -21.32 -15.82
N VAL A 128 23.12 -22.46 -15.36
CA VAL A 128 22.08 -22.46 -14.32
C VAL A 128 22.72 -22.24 -12.94
N ASP A 129 22.27 -21.23 -12.21
CA ASP A 129 22.65 -20.97 -10.82
C ASP A 129 21.38 -20.80 -9.97
N LEU A 130 21.11 -21.76 -9.07
CA LEU A 130 19.91 -21.72 -8.22
C LEU A 130 20.09 -20.89 -6.95
N THR A 131 21.31 -20.45 -6.66
CA THR A 131 21.67 -19.74 -5.43
C THR A 131 21.74 -18.24 -5.67
N ASP A 132 22.55 -17.81 -6.64
CA ASP A 132 22.79 -16.40 -6.95
C ASP A 132 22.89 -16.17 -8.47
N PRO A 133 21.77 -16.30 -9.22
CA PRO A 133 21.76 -16.08 -10.66
C PRO A 133 21.83 -14.59 -11.00
N GLU A 134 22.52 -14.24 -12.08
CA GLU A 134 22.52 -12.86 -12.60
C GLU A 134 21.15 -12.43 -13.17
N ALA A 135 20.32 -13.40 -13.54
CA ALA A 135 18.93 -13.19 -13.97
C ALA A 135 18.01 -14.32 -13.47
N LYS A 136 16.84 -13.95 -12.94
CA LYS A 136 15.82 -14.91 -12.52
C LYS A 136 14.54 -14.68 -13.31
N ILE A 137 14.14 -15.68 -14.10
CA ILE A 137 12.88 -15.64 -14.84
C ILE A 137 11.84 -16.39 -14.01
N PHE A 138 10.72 -15.72 -13.78
CA PHE A 138 9.60 -16.27 -13.04
C PHE A 138 8.50 -16.67 -14.01
N ILE A 139 7.90 -17.83 -13.75
CA ILE A 139 6.80 -18.38 -14.56
C ILE A 139 5.68 -18.73 -13.59
N GLU A 140 4.54 -18.03 -13.68
CA GLU A 140 3.32 -18.40 -12.95
C GLU A 140 2.36 -19.10 -13.91
N ILE A 141 2.24 -20.43 -13.78
CA ILE A 141 1.31 -21.27 -14.54
C ILE A 141 -0.01 -21.35 -13.78
N ARG A 142 -1.10 -21.00 -14.45
CA ARG A 142 -2.46 -20.99 -13.91
C ARG A 142 -3.40 -21.64 -14.91
N ASP A 143 -3.78 -22.88 -14.61
CA ASP A 143 -4.51 -23.76 -15.53
C ASP A 143 -3.85 -23.79 -16.92
N LYS A 144 -4.47 -23.18 -17.94
CA LYS A 144 -3.95 -23.17 -19.32
C LYS A 144 -3.16 -21.91 -19.71
N ARG A 145 -2.88 -21.03 -18.75
CA ARG A 145 -2.19 -19.75 -18.98
C ARG A 145 -0.87 -19.70 -18.24
N CYS A 146 0.11 -19.05 -18.84
CA CYS A 146 1.42 -18.80 -18.28
C CYS A 146 1.68 -17.30 -18.23
N TYR A 147 2.18 -16.83 -17.10
CA TYR A 147 2.61 -15.45 -16.91
C TYR A 147 4.11 -15.42 -16.65
N ILE A 148 4.86 -14.80 -17.55
CA ILE A 148 6.32 -14.73 -17.48
C ILE A 148 6.74 -13.31 -17.10
N PHE A 149 7.63 -13.18 -16.12
CA PHE A 149 8.18 -11.90 -15.67
C PHE A 149 9.61 -12.09 -15.14
N PHE A 150 10.42 -11.04 -15.12
CA PHE A 150 11.80 -11.07 -14.59
C PHE A 150 12.02 -10.14 -13.40
N GLU A 151 11.16 -9.13 -13.21
CA GLU A 151 11.28 -8.16 -12.14
C GLU A 151 10.14 -8.31 -11.12
N ILE A 152 10.43 -8.12 -9.83
CA ILE A 152 9.44 -8.04 -8.76
C ILE A 152 9.58 -6.69 -8.07
N ILE A 153 8.68 -5.78 -8.40
CA ILE A 153 8.62 -4.44 -7.83
C ILE A 153 7.84 -4.53 -6.52
N GLN A 154 8.44 -4.05 -5.42
CA GLN A 154 7.77 -4.03 -4.12
C GLN A 154 6.75 -2.89 -4.07
N GLY A 155 5.54 -3.20 -3.60
CA GLY A 155 4.56 -2.20 -3.22
C GLY A 155 4.69 -1.82 -1.75
N ILE A 156 3.91 -0.84 -1.33
CA ILE A 156 3.86 -0.35 0.05
C ILE A 156 3.37 -1.40 1.08
N GLY A 157 2.67 -2.44 0.62
CA GLY A 157 2.06 -3.48 1.44
C GLY A 157 0.85 -2.98 2.22
N GLY A 158 0.58 -3.59 3.38
CA GLY A 158 -0.55 -3.22 4.23
C GLY A 158 -1.88 -3.77 3.73
N LEU A 159 -2.96 -3.05 4.05
CA LEU A 159 -4.34 -3.42 3.73
C LEU A 159 -4.97 -2.44 2.74
N PRO A 160 -5.90 -2.89 1.87
CA PRO A 160 -6.60 -1.99 0.97
C PRO A 160 -7.29 -0.87 1.73
N LEU A 161 -7.08 0.38 1.31
CA LEU A 161 -7.69 1.55 1.93
C LEU A 161 -9.22 1.39 2.00
N GLY A 162 -9.79 1.61 3.20
CA GLY A 162 -11.23 1.54 3.47
C GLY A 162 -11.73 0.23 4.08
N VAL A 163 -10.94 -0.86 4.05
CA VAL A 163 -11.42 -2.16 4.59
C VAL A 163 -11.51 -2.21 6.12
N SER A 164 -10.84 -1.30 6.82
CA SER A 164 -10.79 -1.24 8.29
C SER A 164 -11.75 -0.19 8.88
N GLY A 165 -12.51 0.52 8.05
CA GLY A 165 -13.42 1.60 8.47
C GLY A 165 -12.77 2.98 8.39
N LYS A 166 -13.40 3.98 9.02
CA LYS A 166 -12.95 5.37 9.00
C LYS A 166 -12.35 5.78 10.34
N LEU A 167 -11.41 6.72 10.32
CA LEU A 167 -10.86 7.38 11.50
C LEU A 167 -10.83 8.90 11.27
N VAL A 168 -11.10 9.69 12.30
CA VAL A 168 -10.84 11.14 12.27
C VAL A 168 -9.38 11.36 12.64
N SER A 169 -8.62 12.10 11.84
CA SER A 169 -7.24 12.46 12.18
C SER A 169 -7.18 13.87 12.70
N LEU A 170 -6.65 14.07 13.91
CA LEU A 170 -6.21 15.40 14.35
C LEU A 170 -5.01 15.80 13.50
N PHE A 171 -5.19 16.76 12.58
CA PHE A 171 -4.27 17.00 11.47
C PHE A 171 -3.69 18.42 11.50
N SER A 172 -2.60 18.60 12.25
CA SER A 172 -1.99 19.91 12.50
C SER A 172 -0.52 20.03 12.08
N ASP A 173 0.22 18.93 12.01
CA ASP A 173 1.69 18.96 11.84
C ASP A 173 2.24 17.77 11.03
N LYS A 174 3.57 17.71 10.87
CA LYS A 174 4.26 16.60 10.18
C LYS A 174 3.97 15.23 10.80
N ASN A 175 3.80 15.16 12.12
CA ASN A 175 3.57 13.90 12.83
C ASN A 175 2.16 13.38 12.55
N SER A 176 1.17 14.27 12.42
CA SER A 176 -0.18 13.90 12.01
C SER A 176 -0.25 13.29 10.60
N VAL A 177 0.65 13.68 9.69
CA VAL A 177 0.82 13.03 8.36
C VAL A 177 1.26 11.59 8.53
N ILE A 178 2.33 11.37 9.30
CA ILE A 178 2.91 10.03 9.52
C ILE A 178 1.88 9.13 10.20
N ALA A 179 1.23 9.60 11.26
CA ALA A 179 0.21 8.85 11.99
C ALA A 179 -0.97 8.47 11.08
N SER A 180 -1.47 9.43 10.28
CA SER A 180 -2.52 9.19 9.30
C SER A 180 -2.12 8.13 8.28
N TRP A 181 -0.92 8.27 7.69
CA TRP A 181 -0.41 7.34 6.70
C TRP A 181 -0.25 5.92 7.26
N MET A 182 0.21 5.78 8.51
CA MET A 182 0.30 4.48 9.19
C MET A 182 -1.07 3.81 9.32
N MET A 183 -2.11 4.58 9.65
CA MET A 183 -3.48 4.05 9.74
C MET A 183 -4.09 3.75 8.36
N MET A 184 -3.77 4.56 7.34
CA MET A 184 -4.11 4.27 5.94
C MET A 184 -3.49 2.94 5.48
N LYS A 185 -2.23 2.67 5.85
CA LYS A 185 -1.54 1.40 5.61
C LYS A 185 -2.22 0.21 6.30
N ARG A 186 -2.92 0.43 7.40
CA ARG A 186 -3.78 -0.58 8.06
C ARG A 186 -5.20 -0.59 7.51
N GLY A 187 -5.45 0.01 6.34
CA GLY A 187 -6.72 -0.06 5.62
C GLY A 187 -7.78 0.91 6.16
N CYS A 188 -7.43 1.88 7.00
CA CYS A 188 -8.38 2.87 7.51
C CYS A 188 -8.50 4.03 6.53
N LYS A 189 -9.72 4.49 6.23
CA LYS A 189 -9.93 5.77 5.55
C LYS A 189 -9.82 6.89 6.59
N VAL A 190 -8.79 7.72 6.50
CA VAL A 190 -8.60 8.85 7.42
C VAL A 190 -9.39 10.06 6.94
N ILE A 191 -9.93 10.82 7.90
CA ILE A 191 -10.67 12.06 7.68
C ILE A 191 -9.90 13.16 8.43
N PRO A 192 -9.01 13.89 7.75
CA PRO A 192 -8.19 14.92 8.37
C PRO A 192 -9.06 16.05 8.91
N MET A 193 -8.90 16.39 10.17
CA MET A 193 -9.59 17.47 10.86
C MET A 193 -8.57 18.49 11.38
N PHE A 194 -8.76 19.75 11.00
CA PHE A 194 -8.02 20.89 11.52
C PHE A 194 -8.98 21.79 12.30
N VAL A 195 -8.58 22.21 13.51
CA VAL A 195 -9.38 23.13 14.33
C VAL A 195 -8.86 24.54 14.10
N LYS A 196 -9.73 25.43 13.64
CA LYS A 196 -9.41 26.85 13.37
C LYS A 196 -10.06 27.74 14.42
N MET A 197 -9.36 28.79 14.88
CA MET A 197 -9.97 29.81 15.73
C MET A 197 -10.71 30.87 14.91
N GLY A 198 -11.71 31.48 15.53
CA GLY A 198 -12.47 32.56 14.91
C GLY A 198 -11.70 33.88 14.72
N ASP A 199 -10.49 34.03 15.28
CA ASP A 199 -9.74 35.30 15.27
C ASP A 199 -8.70 35.43 14.13
N GLY A 200 -8.52 34.38 13.34
CA GLY A 200 -7.66 34.36 12.15
C GLY A 200 -6.16 34.14 12.44
N SER A 201 -5.77 33.83 13.68
CA SER A 201 -4.36 33.67 14.03
C SER A 201 -3.71 32.38 13.47
N GLU A 202 -4.52 31.42 13.01
CA GLU A 202 -4.07 30.10 12.54
C GLU A 202 -4.03 29.97 11.01
N GLU A 203 -4.11 31.06 10.25
CA GLU A 203 -4.04 30.98 8.77
C GLU A 203 -2.75 30.30 8.28
N SER A 204 -1.62 30.55 8.96
CA SER A 204 -0.34 29.90 8.65
C SER A 204 -0.37 28.40 8.98
N GLU A 205 -0.98 28.01 10.10
CA GLU A 205 -1.09 26.62 10.53
C GLU A 205 -2.05 25.82 9.64
N GLN A 206 -3.18 26.41 9.26
CA GLN A 206 -4.11 25.82 8.31
C GLN A 206 -3.41 25.59 6.97
N LYS A 207 -2.67 26.58 6.47
CA LYS A 207 -1.92 26.44 5.22
C LYS A 207 -0.88 25.33 5.31
N MET A 208 -0.15 25.23 6.42
CA MET A 208 0.80 24.15 6.65
C MET A 208 0.10 22.78 6.70
N ALA A 209 -1.08 22.69 7.31
CA ALA A 209 -1.90 21.48 7.29
C ALA A 209 -2.35 21.11 5.87
N GLU A 210 -2.74 22.08 5.04
CA GLU A 210 -3.09 21.85 3.63
C GLU A 210 -1.89 21.37 2.80
N GLU A 211 -0.70 21.95 3.01
CA GLU A 211 0.55 21.51 2.38
C GLU A 211 0.90 20.07 2.79
N ASN A 212 0.77 19.74 4.08
CA ASN A 212 0.96 18.40 4.63
C ASN A 212 -0.06 17.40 4.07
N LEU A 213 -1.31 17.83 3.81
CA LEU A 213 -2.35 16.99 3.23
C LEU A 213 -1.99 16.55 1.80
N ALA A 214 -1.28 17.38 1.03
CA ALA A 214 -0.86 17.05 -0.33
C ALA A 214 -0.02 15.77 -0.39
N LEU A 215 0.77 15.48 0.65
CA LEU A 215 1.53 14.22 0.76
C LEU A 215 0.59 13.01 0.80
N LEU A 216 -0.50 13.08 1.58
CA LEU A 216 -1.49 12.00 1.67
C LEU A 216 -2.37 11.89 0.43
N LYS A 217 -2.63 13.00 -0.28
CA LYS A 217 -3.36 12.99 -1.56
C LYS A 217 -2.70 12.09 -2.61
N SER A 218 -1.38 11.94 -2.56
CA SER A 218 -0.66 11.02 -3.44
C SER A 218 -0.94 9.52 -3.19
N TYR A 219 -1.63 9.19 -2.09
CA TYR A 219 -2.09 7.84 -1.76
C TYR A 219 -3.62 7.72 -1.81
N SER A 220 -4.34 8.84 -1.74
CA SER A 220 -5.80 8.92 -1.74
C SER A 220 -6.22 10.30 -2.25
N PRO A 221 -6.42 10.49 -3.57
CA PRO A 221 -6.65 11.79 -4.19
C PRO A 221 -7.83 12.58 -3.61
N ASP A 222 -8.90 11.89 -3.21
CA ASP A 222 -10.13 12.46 -2.68
C ASP A 222 -10.06 12.92 -1.20
N LEU A 223 -8.87 12.97 -0.60
CA LEU A 223 -8.72 13.44 0.77
C LEU A 223 -8.92 14.95 0.87
N ASP A 224 -9.76 15.43 1.77
CA ASP A 224 -9.94 16.85 2.03
C ASP A 224 -9.77 17.17 3.51
N LEU A 225 -9.23 18.37 3.79
CA LEU A 225 -9.09 18.87 5.15
C LEU A 225 -10.44 19.36 5.65
N ARG A 226 -10.94 18.76 6.74
CA ARG A 226 -12.13 19.24 7.45
C ARG A 226 -11.72 20.32 8.43
N VAL A 227 -11.95 21.57 8.06
CA VAL A 227 -11.75 22.71 8.96
C VAL A 227 -12.97 22.87 9.84
N VAL A 228 -12.78 22.78 11.16
CA VAL A 228 -13.82 22.99 12.16
C VAL A 228 -13.50 24.27 12.93
N SER A 229 -14.44 25.21 12.94
CA SER A 229 -14.28 26.45 13.70
C SER A 229 -14.54 26.25 15.18
N PHE A 230 -13.73 26.87 16.02
CA PHE A 230 -13.97 26.99 17.45
C PHE A 230 -14.30 28.45 17.82
N ASP A 231 -15.52 28.67 18.30
CA ASP A 231 -16.04 29.98 18.69
C ASP A 231 -15.76 30.27 20.18
N GLY A 232 -14.48 30.32 20.54
CA GLY A 232 -14.01 30.65 21.89
C GLY A 232 -13.19 31.93 21.93
N THR A 233 -13.12 32.55 23.12
CA THR A 233 -12.27 33.73 23.36
C THR A 233 -10.80 33.38 23.62
N GLU A 234 -10.50 32.11 23.88
CA GLU A 234 -9.16 31.56 24.14
C GLU A 234 -8.97 30.28 23.32
N ALA A 235 -7.72 29.90 23.06
CA ALA A 235 -7.39 28.65 22.33
C ALA A 235 -8.09 27.42 22.96
N PRO A 236 -8.65 26.50 22.14
CA PRO A 236 -9.33 25.33 22.66
C PRO A 236 -8.34 24.50 23.45
N SER A 237 -8.77 24.04 24.62
CA SER A 237 -8.01 23.01 25.33
C SER A 237 -7.89 21.76 24.45
N LYS A 238 -6.81 20.99 24.62
CA LYS A 238 -6.67 19.68 23.95
C LYS A 238 -7.92 18.83 24.15
N LYS A 239 -8.43 18.78 25.38
CA LYS A 239 -9.69 18.11 25.72
C LYS A 239 -10.82 18.47 24.75
N ARG A 240 -11.05 19.77 24.52
CA ARG A 240 -12.10 20.25 23.60
C ARG A 240 -11.86 19.84 22.15
N ILE A 241 -10.60 19.84 21.69
CA ILE A 241 -10.24 19.37 20.34
C ILE A 241 -10.62 17.90 20.15
N TYR A 242 -10.35 17.06 21.14
CA TYR A 242 -10.72 15.64 21.11
C TYR A 242 -12.25 15.43 21.16
N GLU A 243 -12.98 16.20 21.99
CA GLU A 243 -14.45 16.19 21.98
C GLU A 243 -15.01 16.55 20.60
N MET A 244 -14.49 17.60 19.95
CA MET A 244 -14.91 17.99 18.60
C MET A 244 -14.59 16.91 17.56
N ALA A 245 -13.46 16.22 17.70
CA ALA A 245 -13.09 15.10 16.83
C ALA A 245 -14.02 13.90 17.03
N GLU A 246 -14.45 13.65 18.26
CA GLU A 246 -15.40 12.60 18.61
C GLU A 246 -16.81 12.91 18.09
N GLU A 247 -17.29 14.16 18.27
CA GLU A 247 -18.52 14.67 17.67
C GLU A 247 -18.52 14.39 16.15
N MET A 248 -17.44 14.77 15.45
CA MET A 248 -17.27 14.46 14.02
C MET A 248 -17.23 12.95 13.74
N ALA A 249 -16.54 12.17 14.59
CA ALA A 249 -16.40 10.74 14.41
C ALA A 249 -17.77 10.05 14.45
N PHE A 250 -18.64 10.44 15.39
CA PHE A 250 -20.02 9.93 15.45
C PHE A 250 -20.82 10.29 14.21
N ASP A 251 -20.76 11.55 13.76
CA ASP A 251 -21.52 12.03 12.59
C ASP A 251 -21.19 11.26 11.30
N ILE A 252 -19.93 10.88 11.10
CA ILE A 252 -19.48 10.22 9.86
C ILE A 252 -19.35 8.69 9.98
N GLY A 253 -19.67 8.14 11.16
CA GLY A 253 -19.53 6.73 11.50
C GLY A 253 -18.07 6.26 11.51
N ALA A 254 -17.14 7.11 11.96
CA ALA A 254 -15.76 6.72 12.22
C ALA A 254 -15.65 5.86 13.48
N LYS A 255 -14.57 5.08 13.57
CA LYS A 255 -14.34 4.07 14.63
C LYS A 255 -13.29 4.52 15.65
N GLY A 256 -12.83 5.75 15.54
CA GLY A 256 -11.82 6.30 16.43
C GLY A 256 -11.15 7.54 15.87
N ILE A 257 -10.27 8.08 16.69
CA ILE A 257 -9.46 9.26 16.42
C ILE A 257 -8.02 8.78 16.25
N VAL A 258 -7.27 9.33 15.30
CA VAL A 258 -5.82 9.15 15.18
C VAL A 258 -5.11 10.47 15.44
N THR A 259 -4.00 10.41 16.17
CA THR A 259 -3.20 11.58 16.55
C THR A 259 -1.72 11.35 16.29
N GLY A 260 -1.00 12.44 16.01
CA GLY A 260 0.45 12.49 15.84
C GLY A 260 1.25 12.57 17.15
N GLU A 261 0.61 12.41 18.31
CA GLU A 261 1.28 12.48 19.61
C GLU A 261 2.41 11.41 19.75
N SER A 262 3.58 11.87 20.21
CA SER A 262 4.73 11.03 20.57
C SER A 262 5.21 11.36 21.99
N ILE A 263 5.76 10.37 22.70
CA ILE A 263 6.26 10.56 24.09
C ILE A 263 7.50 11.46 24.13
N VAL A 264 8.28 11.50 23.05
CA VAL A 264 9.60 12.15 23.02
C VAL A 264 9.49 13.68 22.92
N HIS A 265 8.43 14.21 22.30
CA HIS A 265 8.38 15.63 21.90
C HIS A 265 7.45 16.51 22.72
N ASP A 266 6.40 15.96 23.31
CA ASP A 266 5.36 16.79 23.85
C ASP A 266 5.52 16.95 25.37
N ARG A 267 5.81 18.17 25.85
CA ARG A 267 5.71 18.50 27.28
C ARG A 267 4.29 18.26 27.82
N SER A 268 3.29 18.20 26.93
CA SER A 268 1.91 17.81 27.21
C SER A 268 1.58 16.36 26.81
N GLY A 269 2.58 15.55 26.45
CA GLY A 269 2.50 14.10 26.19
C GLY A 269 3.02 13.26 27.35
N THR A 270 2.95 13.77 28.58
CA THR A 270 3.18 12.91 29.75
C THR A 270 2.05 11.88 29.84
N PHE A 271 2.33 10.73 30.43
CA PHE A 271 1.31 9.68 30.60
C PHE A 271 0.05 10.20 31.30
N GLU A 272 0.18 11.13 32.25
CA GLU A 272 -0.95 11.74 32.95
C GLU A 272 -1.85 12.58 32.05
N SER A 273 -1.24 13.33 31.11
CA SER A 273 -1.99 14.12 30.12
C SER A 273 -2.73 13.22 29.14
N LEU A 274 -2.09 12.13 28.71
CA LEU A 274 -2.72 11.12 27.84
C LEU A 274 -3.91 10.45 28.54
N CYS A 275 -3.76 10.06 29.81
CA CYS A 275 -4.86 9.50 30.60
C CYS A 275 -6.05 10.46 30.71
N THR A 276 -5.78 11.75 30.95
CA THR A 276 -6.83 12.77 31.06
C THR A 276 -7.63 12.94 29.76
N ILE A 277 -6.94 12.86 28.62
CA ILE A 277 -7.57 12.91 27.29
C ILE A 277 -8.38 11.63 27.04
N GLU A 278 -7.85 10.47 27.42
CA GLU A 278 -8.51 9.18 27.23
C GLU A 278 -9.80 9.07 28.04
N ASP A 279 -9.83 9.61 29.26
CA ASP A 279 -11.03 9.69 30.10
C ASP A 279 -12.12 10.62 29.54
N THR A 280 -11.82 11.40 28.48
CA THR A 280 -12.78 12.33 27.87
C THR A 280 -13.56 11.72 26.71
N CYS A 281 -13.00 10.75 26.00
CA CYS A 281 -13.61 10.19 24.79
C CYS A 281 -14.10 8.76 25.03
N ASP A 282 -15.29 8.46 24.54
CA ASP A 282 -15.87 7.10 24.52
C ASP A 282 -15.39 6.28 23.31
N ILE A 283 -14.79 6.95 22.31
CA ILE A 283 -14.24 6.31 21.11
C ILE A 283 -12.71 6.08 21.21
N PRO A 284 -12.16 4.98 20.64
CA PRO A 284 -10.71 4.73 20.70
C PRO A 284 -9.84 5.83 20.09
N ILE A 285 -8.75 6.16 20.80
CA ILE A 285 -7.70 7.09 20.35
C ILE A 285 -6.45 6.29 19.96
N TYR A 286 -6.10 6.31 18.68
CA TYR A 286 -4.93 5.65 18.12
C TYR A 286 -3.73 6.60 18.12
N ARG A 287 -2.62 6.16 18.73
CA ARG A 287 -1.35 6.90 18.82
C ARG A 287 -0.20 6.12 18.18
N PRO A 288 -0.15 6.02 16.83
CA PRO A 288 0.83 5.18 16.15
C PRO A 288 2.29 5.57 16.45
N LEU A 289 2.53 6.83 16.81
CA LEU A 289 3.88 7.39 16.97
C LEU A 289 4.44 7.31 18.40
N VAL A 290 3.67 6.77 19.35
CA VAL A 290 4.00 6.76 20.78
C VAL A 290 5.35 6.10 21.09
N ALA A 291 5.77 5.14 20.27
CA ALA A 291 6.97 4.34 20.46
C ALA A 291 8.17 4.75 19.58
N PHE A 292 8.01 5.79 18.75
CA PHE A 292 9.02 6.19 17.77
C PHE A 292 9.88 7.35 18.29
N ASN A 293 11.14 7.38 17.88
CA ASN A 293 12.03 8.54 18.05
C ASN A 293 12.04 9.42 16.78
N GLU A 294 12.60 10.63 16.86
CA GLU A 294 12.58 11.57 15.72
C GLU A 294 13.31 11.08 14.48
N GLU A 295 14.42 10.35 14.63
CA GLU A 295 15.18 9.86 13.48
C GLU A 295 14.33 8.86 12.67
N GLU A 296 13.57 8.02 13.37
CA GLU A 296 12.61 7.11 12.74
C GLU A 296 11.47 7.87 12.07
N LEU A 297 10.90 8.88 12.73
CA LEU A 297 9.82 9.70 12.17
C LEU A 297 10.26 10.47 10.92
N ASP A 298 11.45 11.08 10.94
CA ASP A 298 12.01 11.79 9.79
C ASP A 298 12.33 10.81 8.64
N SER A 299 12.78 9.59 8.95
CA SER A 299 12.98 8.53 7.96
C SER A 299 11.66 8.12 7.30
N MET A 300 10.59 7.95 8.10
CA MET A 300 9.25 7.66 7.60
C MET A 300 8.72 8.79 6.72
N LEU A 301 8.89 10.05 7.12
CA LEU A 301 8.41 11.19 6.34
C LEU A 301 9.12 11.28 4.98
N ARG A 302 10.43 11.00 4.93
CA ARG A 302 11.18 10.89 3.66
C ARG A 302 10.65 9.78 2.77
N TYR A 303 10.34 8.62 3.34
CA TYR A 303 9.75 7.49 2.61
C TYR A 303 8.33 7.81 2.09
N ILE A 304 7.52 8.54 2.86
CA ILE A 304 6.17 8.94 2.44
C ILE A 304 6.21 9.96 1.30
N SER A 305 7.23 10.82 1.30
CA SER A 305 7.41 11.90 0.33
C SER A 305 8.07 11.46 -0.99
N SER A 306 8.69 10.27 -1.04
CA SER A 306 9.34 9.72 -2.24
C SER A 306 8.34 9.05 -3.18
#